data_AF-A0A9Q2QEH0-F1
#
_entry.id   AF-A0A9Q2QEH0-F1
#
_cell.length_a   1.000
_cell.length_b   1.000
_cell.length_c   1.000
_cell.angle_alpha   90.00
_cell.angle_beta   90.00
_cell.angle_gamma   90.00
#
_symmetry.space_group_name_H-M   'P 1'
#
loop_
_entity.id
_entity.type
_entity.pdbx_description
1 polymer ?
#
loop_
_entity_poly.entity_id
_entity_poly.type
_entity_poly.pdbx_seq_one_letter_code
_entity_poly.pdbx_strand_id
1 'polypeptide(L)'
;MEMLIDPVTGDYTGDSTDSLANAVYLRLMTPLGSWWAAPSLGSLLHTLQREKDTPRVRKLARQYAEQALQPLLDDGRATSIDITAERYQPGWLLLLITVTSAGVSPQTWKYPVKVS
;
A
#
# COMPACT_ATOMS: atom_id res chain seq x y z
N MET A 1 14.94 11.08 -7.65
CA MET A 1 14.21 12.11 -6.89
C MET A 1 12.90 12.44 -7.58
N GLU A 2 11.81 12.07 -6.92
CA GLU A 2 10.43 12.30 -7.35
C GLU A 2 9.65 13.06 -6.26
N MET A 3 8.50 13.64 -6.61
CA MET A 3 7.65 14.35 -5.64
C MET A 3 6.90 13.34 -4.77
N LEU A 4 7.01 13.47 -3.44
CA LEU A 4 6.38 12.55 -2.49
C LEU A 4 4.86 12.69 -2.52
N ILE A 5 4.16 11.55 -2.57
CA ILE A 5 2.70 11.49 -2.51
C ILE A 5 2.27 11.21 -1.06
N ASP A 6 1.28 11.97 -0.57
CA ASP A 6 0.58 11.65 0.68
C ASP A 6 -0.39 10.49 0.42
N PRO A 7 -0.20 9.31 1.07
CA PRO A 7 -1.08 8.17 0.85
C PRO A 7 -2.52 8.36 1.33
N VAL A 8 -2.77 9.36 2.19
CA VAL A 8 -4.10 9.65 2.75
C VAL A 8 -4.92 10.52 1.81
N THR A 9 -4.31 11.52 1.18
CA THR A 9 -5.00 12.45 0.25
C THR A 9 -4.85 12.03 -1.21
N GLY A 10 -3.73 11.40 -1.57
CA GLY A 10 -3.33 11.15 -2.95
C GLY A 10 -2.69 12.36 -3.65
N ASP A 11 -2.53 13.47 -2.93
CA ASP A 11 -1.87 14.68 -3.44
C ASP A 11 -0.36 14.66 -3.16
N TYR A 12 0.37 15.56 -3.79
CA TYR A 12 1.78 15.77 -3.47
C TYR A 12 1.96 16.52 -2.15
N THR A 13 2.93 16.11 -1.33
CA THR A 13 3.26 16.80 -0.08
C THR A 13 4.03 18.10 -0.29
N GLY A 14 4.64 18.28 -1.47
CA GLY A 14 5.58 19.36 -1.78
C GLY A 14 7.03 19.02 -1.45
N ASP A 15 7.28 17.88 -0.79
CA ASP A 15 8.61 17.35 -0.56
C ASP A 15 9.03 16.39 -1.67
N SER A 16 10.33 16.20 -1.82
CA SER A 16 10.87 15.17 -2.70
C SER A 16 11.32 13.95 -1.91
N THR A 17 11.27 12.79 -2.55
CA THR A 17 11.71 11.53 -1.97
C THR A 17 12.52 10.71 -2.97
N ASP A 18 13.46 9.95 -2.45
CA ASP A 18 14.15 8.84 -3.14
C ASP A 18 13.77 7.47 -2.54
N SER A 19 12.75 7.45 -1.68
CA SER A 19 12.26 6.24 -1.02
C SER A 19 11.32 5.41 -1.91
N LEU A 20 10.92 4.24 -1.41
CA LEU A 20 9.90 3.41 -2.04
C LEU A 20 8.46 3.89 -1.76
N ALA A 21 8.25 5.01 -1.07
CA ALA A 21 6.92 5.48 -0.66
C ALA A 21 5.94 5.56 -1.84
N ASN A 22 6.34 6.22 -2.93
CA ASN A 22 5.51 6.37 -4.12
C ASN A 22 5.24 5.03 -4.81
N ALA A 23 6.25 4.16 -4.89
CA ALA A 23 6.10 2.83 -5.47
C ALA A 23 5.12 1.96 -4.67
N VAL A 24 5.16 2.04 -3.34
CA VAL A 24 4.20 1.40 -2.44
C VAL A 24 2.80 1.95 -2.68
N TYR A 25 2.64 3.28 -2.65
CA TYR A 25 1.34 3.93 -2.86
C TYR A 25 0.70 3.54 -4.20
N LEU A 26 1.43 3.65 -5.30
CA LEU A 26 0.93 3.35 -6.64
C LEU A 26 0.47 1.88 -6.77
N ARG A 27 1.21 0.94 -6.18
CA ARG A 27 0.83 -0.49 -6.18
C ARG A 27 -0.41 -0.77 -5.34
N LEU A 28 -0.62 -0.05 -4.24
CA LEU A 28 -1.79 -0.24 -3.38
C LEU A 28 -3.04 0.42 -3.97
N MET A 29 -2.93 1.62 -4.54
CA MET A 29 -4.08 2.36 -5.07
C MET A 29 -4.62 1.79 -6.39
N THR A 30 -3.74 1.24 -7.23
CA THR A 30 -4.12 0.83 -8.58
C THR A 30 -4.91 -0.45 -8.52
N PRO A 31 -6.13 -0.53 -9.08
CA PRO A 31 -6.85 -1.79 -9.19
C PRO A 31 -6.06 -2.81 -10.01
N LEU A 32 -5.85 -4.01 -9.48
CA LEU A 32 -5.15 -5.08 -10.19
C LEU A 32 -5.79 -5.33 -11.57
N GLY A 33 -4.99 -5.35 -12.64
CA GLY A 33 -5.45 -5.53 -14.01
C GLY A 33 -5.90 -4.26 -14.74
N SER A 34 -6.00 -3.12 -14.05
CA SER A 34 -6.47 -1.86 -14.68
C SER A 34 -5.38 -1.09 -15.43
N TRP A 35 -4.10 -1.29 -15.07
CA TRP A 35 -3.00 -0.58 -15.70
C TRP A 35 -2.55 -1.27 -16.99
N TRP A 36 -2.80 -0.61 -18.14
CA TRP A 36 -2.61 -1.20 -19.47
C TRP A 36 -1.17 -1.64 -19.77
N ALA A 37 -0.17 -0.93 -19.26
CA ALA A 37 1.24 -1.23 -19.54
C ALA A 37 1.80 -2.34 -18.65
N ALA A 38 1.16 -2.62 -17.51
CA ALA A 38 1.56 -3.67 -16.57
C ALA A 38 0.33 -4.22 -15.84
N PRO A 39 -0.42 -5.17 -16.45
CA PRO A 39 -1.65 -5.69 -15.86
C PRO A 39 -1.47 -6.40 -14.51
N SER A 40 -0.26 -6.86 -14.21
CA SER A 40 0.10 -7.44 -12.91
C SER A 40 0.31 -6.40 -11.80
N LEU A 41 0.36 -5.11 -12.14
CA LEU A 41 0.48 -4.03 -11.18
C LEU A 41 -0.88 -3.76 -10.52
N GLY A 42 -0.85 -3.60 -9.20
CA GLY A 42 -2.00 -3.15 -8.43
C GLY A 42 -2.41 -4.10 -7.32
N SER A 43 -3.54 -3.79 -6.69
CA SER A 43 -4.11 -4.52 -5.57
C SER A 43 -5.60 -4.80 -5.76
N LEU A 44 -6.10 -5.77 -4.99
CA LEU A 44 -7.53 -6.05 -4.86
C LEU A 44 -8.20 -5.23 -3.74
N LEU A 45 -7.51 -4.25 -3.14
CA LEU A 45 -8.06 -3.46 -2.02
C LEU A 45 -9.36 -2.73 -2.38
N HIS A 46 -9.51 -2.31 -3.63
CA HIS A 46 -10.73 -1.67 -4.14
C HIS A 46 -11.98 -2.57 -4.01
N THR A 47 -11.82 -3.89 -3.99
CA THR A 47 -12.93 -4.85 -3.82
C THR A 47 -13.53 -4.83 -2.41
N LEU A 48 -12.78 -4.33 -1.42
CA LEU A 48 -13.21 -4.30 -0.02
C LEU A 48 -14.13 -3.12 0.31
N GLN A 49 -14.35 -2.19 -0.63
CA GLN A 49 -15.10 -0.96 -0.40
C GLN A 49 -16.52 -1.18 0.14
N ARG A 50 -17.15 -2.33 -0.18
CA ARG A 50 -18.52 -2.68 0.26
C ARG A 50 -18.53 -3.74 1.37
N GLU A 51 -17.38 -4.24 1.78
CA GLU A 51 -17.23 -5.25 2.82
C GLU A 51 -17.23 -4.61 4.19
N LYS A 52 -17.85 -5.26 5.19
CA LYS A 52 -17.84 -4.74 6.56
C LYS A 52 -16.47 -4.84 7.20
N ASP A 53 -16.09 -3.86 8.03
CA ASP A 53 -14.89 -3.93 8.87
C ASP A 53 -14.96 -5.11 9.87
N THR A 54 -14.44 -6.26 9.46
CA THR A 54 -14.37 -7.50 10.24
C THR A 54 -12.93 -8.00 10.32
N PRO A 55 -12.57 -8.82 11.32
CA PRO A 55 -11.24 -9.43 11.38
C PRO A 55 -10.85 -10.18 10.10
N ARG A 56 -11.81 -10.83 9.44
CA ARG A 56 -11.61 -11.50 8.14
C ARG A 56 -11.22 -10.50 7.05
N VAL A 57 -11.93 -9.38 6.95
CA VAL A 57 -11.66 -8.35 5.93
C VAL A 57 -10.33 -7.65 6.18
N ARG A 58 -9.94 -7.40 7.43
CA ARG A 58 -8.60 -6.90 7.76
C ARG A 58 -7.48 -7.87 7.34
N LYS A 59 -7.69 -9.17 7.56
CA LYS A 59 -6.75 -10.20 7.07
C LYS A 59 -6.66 -10.19 5.54
N LEU A 60 -7.80 -10.08 4.83
CA LEU A 60 -7.81 -9.97 3.37
C LEU A 60 -7.09 -8.70 2.89
N ALA A 61 -7.33 -7.55 3.52
CA ALA A 61 -6.65 -6.29 3.20
C ALA A 61 -5.13 -6.44 3.31
N ARG A 62 -4.65 -7.07 4.40
CA ARG A 62 -3.23 -7.37 4.58
C ARG A 62 -2.71 -8.27 3.45
N GLN A 63 -3.40 -9.37 3.15
CA GLN A 63 -2.99 -10.32 2.10
C GLN A 63 -2.96 -9.68 0.71
N TYR A 64 -3.94 -8.82 0.38
CA TYR A 64 -3.95 -8.09 -0.89
C TYR A 64 -2.82 -7.09 -0.99
N ALA A 65 -2.46 -6.43 0.12
CA ALA A 65 -1.30 -5.56 0.16
C ALA A 65 0.03 -6.34 0.04
N GLU A 66 0.16 -7.47 0.74
CA GLU A 66 1.32 -8.37 0.64
C GLU A 66 1.53 -8.80 -0.83
N GLN A 67 0.47 -9.25 -1.50
CA GLN A 67 0.52 -9.65 -2.91
C GLN A 67 0.91 -8.48 -3.83
N ALA A 68 0.34 -7.30 -3.64
CA ALA A 68 0.61 -6.13 -4.49
C ALA A 68 2.05 -5.62 -4.36
N LEU A 69 2.65 -5.78 -3.18
CA LEU A 69 4.00 -5.33 -2.86
C LEU A 69 5.08 -6.39 -3.06
N GLN A 70 4.71 -7.66 -3.25
CA GLN A 70 5.64 -8.77 -3.48
C GLN A 70 6.73 -8.46 -4.53
N PRO A 71 6.43 -7.82 -5.68
CA PRO A 71 7.47 -7.56 -6.66
C PRO A 71 8.55 -6.56 -6.17
N LEU A 72 8.29 -5.73 -5.15
CA LEU A 72 9.35 -4.90 -4.56
C LEU A 72 10.41 -5.74 -3.84
N LEU A 73 10.03 -6.90 -3.31
CA LEU A 73 10.95 -7.89 -2.75
C LEU A 73 11.64 -8.67 -3.87
N ASP A 74 10.87 -9.14 -4.86
CA ASP A 74 11.39 -9.96 -5.97
C ASP A 74 12.43 -9.20 -6.81
N ASP A 75 12.21 -7.90 -7.03
CA ASP A 75 13.14 -7.00 -7.75
C ASP A 75 14.35 -6.57 -6.87
N GLY A 76 14.40 -6.97 -5.60
CA GLY A 76 15.47 -6.62 -4.65
C GLY A 76 15.46 -5.16 -4.21
N ARG A 77 14.40 -4.40 -4.49
CA ARG A 77 14.26 -2.99 -4.10
C ARG A 77 14.04 -2.85 -2.59
N ALA A 78 13.26 -3.76 -2.02
CA ALA A 78 13.05 -3.92 -0.58
C ALA A 78 13.71 -5.21 -0.10
N THR A 79 14.20 -5.21 1.14
CA THR A 79 14.72 -6.40 1.82
C THR A 79 13.67 -7.07 2.71
N SER A 80 12.77 -6.28 3.29
CA SER A 80 11.61 -6.79 4.03
C SER A 80 10.42 -5.84 3.90
N ILE A 81 9.21 -6.39 3.98
CA ILE A 81 7.96 -5.64 4.03
C ILE A 81 7.08 -6.26 5.11
N ASP A 82 6.74 -5.46 6.12
CA ASP A 82 5.84 -5.84 7.21
C ASP A 82 4.55 -5.04 7.09
N ILE A 83 3.40 -5.73 7.09
CA ILE A 83 2.09 -5.10 6.90
C ILE A 83 1.17 -5.49 8.05
N THR A 84 0.60 -4.50 8.74
CA THR A 84 -0.47 -4.71 9.71
C THR A 84 -1.75 -4.02 9.26
N ALA A 85 -2.89 -4.59 9.62
CA ALA A 85 -4.21 -4.05 9.32
C ALA A 85 -4.95 -3.78 10.64
N GLU A 86 -5.30 -2.52 10.87
CA GLU A 86 -5.88 -2.04 12.12
C GLU A 86 -7.21 -1.34 11.88
N ARG A 87 -8.02 -1.26 12.93
CA ARG A 87 -9.24 -0.45 12.90
C ARG A 87 -8.86 1.03 12.86
N TYR A 88 -9.57 1.81 12.05
CA TYR A 88 -9.29 3.24 11.91
C TYR A 88 -10.48 4.11 12.28
N GLN A 89 -11.36 4.41 11.32
CA GLN A 89 -12.56 5.22 11.50
C GLN A 89 -13.73 4.56 10.75
N PRO A 90 -15.00 4.86 11.09
CA PRO A 90 -16.14 4.26 10.40
C PRO A 90 -16.03 4.36 8.88
N GLY A 91 -16.19 3.23 8.18
CA GLY A 91 -16.02 3.13 6.73
C GLY A 91 -14.56 3.00 6.24
N TRP A 92 -13.59 2.86 7.15
CA TRP A 92 -12.17 2.73 6.81
C TRP A 92 -11.43 1.77 7.76
N LEU A 93 -10.51 0.99 7.20
CA LEU A 93 -9.43 0.35 7.95
C LEU A 93 -8.10 0.99 7.57
N LEU A 94 -7.07 0.81 8.39
CA LEU A 94 -5.74 1.35 8.15
C LEU A 94 -4.75 0.20 7.93
N LEU A 95 -3.98 0.28 6.86
CA LEU A 95 -2.77 -0.50 6.70
C LEU A 95 -1.57 0.29 7.20
N LEU A 96 -0.75 -0.32 8.04
CA LEU A 96 0.60 0.17 8.37
C LEU A 96 1.59 -0.69 7.59
N ILE A 97 2.34 -0.07 6.69
CA ILE A 97 3.30 -0.74 5.82
C ILE A 97 4.69 -0.26 6.22
N THR A 98 5.49 -1.15 6.77
CA THR A 98 6.90 -0.90 7.07
C THR A 98 7.74 -1.58 6.01
N VAL A 99 8.54 -0.81 5.26
CA VAL A 99 9.46 -1.35 4.27
C VAL A 99 10.89 -1.08 4.73
N THR A 100 11.71 -2.12 4.67
CA THR A 100 13.15 -2.04 4.85
C THR A 100 13.82 -2.15 3.49
N SER A 101 14.77 -1.26 3.21
CA SER A 101 15.58 -1.28 1.98
C SER A 101 17.07 -1.36 2.36
N ALA A 102 17.91 -1.84 1.44
CA ALA A 102 19.34 -2.01 1.72
C ALA A 102 19.99 -0.66 2.06
N GLY A 103 20.62 -0.57 3.24
CA GLY A 103 21.34 0.63 3.67
C GLY A 103 20.46 1.79 4.14
N VAL A 104 19.15 1.60 4.29
CA VAL A 104 18.20 2.63 4.75
C VAL A 104 17.47 2.13 6.01
N SER A 105 17.23 3.03 6.96
CA SER A 105 16.37 2.73 8.11
C SER A 105 14.96 2.30 7.65
N PRO A 106 14.29 1.37 8.36
CA PRO A 106 12.91 1.00 8.04
C PRO A 106 12.00 2.22 8.01
N GLN A 107 11.14 2.30 6.99
CA GLN A 107 10.19 3.39 6.82
C GLN A 107 8.77 2.85 6.89
N THR A 108 7.94 3.50 7.70
CA THR A 108 6.53 3.10 7.89
C THR A 108 5.59 4.13 7.29
N TRP A 109 4.66 3.68 6.46
CA TRP A 109 3.59 4.50 5.89
C TRP A 109 2.22 3.99 6.30
N LYS A 110 1.29 4.93 6.34
CA LYS A 110 -0.13 4.70 6.58
C LYS A 110 -0.86 4.65 5.25
N TYR A 111 -1.73 3.67 5.04
CA TYR A 111 -2.57 3.61 3.85
C TYR A 111 -4.02 3.30 4.25
N PRO A 112 -4.94 4.27 4.15
CA PRO A 112 -6.35 4.05 4.46
C PRO A 112 -7.03 3.22 3.36
N VAL A 113 -7.80 2.21 3.76
CA VAL A 113 -8.57 1.35 2.85
C VAL A 113 -10.06 1.51 3.16
N LYS A 114 -10.84 1.83 2.14
CA LYS A 114 -12.29 2.03 2.27
C LYS A 114 -13.01 0.70 2.48
N VAL A 115 -13.97 0.69 3.40
CA VAL A 115 -14.84 -0.44 3.76
C VAL A 115 -16.24 0.09 4.09
N SER A 116 -17.19 -0.80 4.41
CA SER A 116 -18.57 -0.49 4.80
C SER A 116 -18.84 -0.68 6.30
#